data_AF-A0A5D4IJX8-F1
#
_entry.id   AF-A0A5D4IJX8-F1
#
_cell.length_a   1.000
_cell.length_b   1.000
_cell.length_c   1.000
_cell.angle_alpha   90.00
_cell.angle_beta   90.00
_cell.angle_gamma   90.00
#
_symmetry.space_group_name_H-M   'P 1'
#
loop_
_entity.id
_entity.type
_entity.pdbx_description
1 polymer ?
#
loop_
_entity_poly.entity_id
_entity_poly.type
_entity_poly.pdbx_seq_one_letter_code
_entity_poly.pdbx_strand_id
1 'polypeptide(L)'
;LLEKLGALPATPRAVLTTPQVRSAVAGSLDAGEIWDEDALDADELAETVLTLVRDAELAPGDEPWLGALALPDEEGEPAPAGELVLPGSPFAQIMREGELALVDQEVADRWGEGPLTACGVLATFALVRATDVVLDPDELEPRDSDFAEPDDAGLLDAVDVWCEDLLDQLPETPVPPVATEIVAVRDLDLVDDDAWPQALAMLARPPLRDALTQPVRVLLPDGTTQSVRAYTAWWLRDHPVLDGRRPAGLRSAGGDPLLAGLYDAVDATGFDDVQVLRALGVRTSVAALLDEPGGAAELLGRLADEDRPVTPVQLHALYTALAELDPDQVTLPDELRAVVDGEVVVVDAADAVIADAPDVLPLTAGLPLLPVAPSRAAELADLLQVRRLGETVEAGVTSDGEEHRVPEPVRVLLGPATPDTYVEHSELRAGGVELDWRRTPDGVVHAATLEGVAAGLAWAAGQWPRRFEVAALLEDPSRTEELARDRWFD
;
A
#
# COMPACT_ATOMS: atom_id res chain seq x y z
N LEU A 1 28.27 -4.84 -54.41
CA LEU A 1 27.34 -4.97 -55.56
C LEU A 1 26.12 -5.79 -55.16
N LEU A 2 26.30 -6.95 -54.51
CA LEU A 2 25.23 -7.78 -53.95
C LEU A 2 24.35 -7.05 -52.93
N GLU A 3 24.94 -6.29 -51.99
CA GLU A 3 24.15 -5.46 -51.05
C GLU A 3 23.28 -4.40 -51.72
N LYS A 4 23.77 -3.81 -52.82
CA LYS A 4 22.99 -2.85 -53.63
C LYS A 4 21.89 -3.52 -54.46
N LEU A 5 21.91 -4.84 -54.57
CA LEU A 5 20.88 -5.67 -55.21
C LEU A 5 19.94 -6.30 -54.17
N GLY A 6 20.05 -5.94 -52.89
CA GLY A 6 19.19 -6.42 -51.80
C GLY A 6 19.75 -7.60 -51.00
N ALA A 7 20.98 -8.06 -51.25
CA ALA A 7 21.59 -9.10 -50.43
C ALA A 7 22.01 -8.53 -49.05
N LEU A 8 21.73 -9.27 -47.98
CA LEU A 8 22.21 -8.91 -46.64
C LEU A 8 23.62 -9.49 -46.40
N PRO A 9 24.49 -8.79 -45.64
CA PRO A 9 25.73 -9.41 -45.17
C PRO A 9 25.39 -10.62 -44.29
N ALA A 10 26.08 -11.74 -44.51
CA ALA A 10 25.86 -12.98 -43.77
C ALA A 10 26.50 -12.91 -42.37
N THR A 11 26.00 -11.99 -41.52
CA THR A 11 26.32 -12.00 -40.09
C THR A 11 25.54 -13.11 -39.40
N PRO A 12 26.01 -13.61 -38.24
CA PRO A 12 25.28 -14.62 -37.46
C PRO A 12 23.82 -14.22 -37.21
N ARG A 13 23.59 -12.97 -36.78
CA ARG A 13 22.23 -12.43 -36.57
C ARG A 13 21.40 -12.42 -37.86
N ALA A 14 21.97 -12.03 -39.00
CA ALA A 14 21.24 -12.01 -40.27
C ALA A 14 20.83 -13.41 -40.77
N VAL A 15 21.63 -14.44 -40.47
CA VAL A 15 21.28 -15.85 -40.76
C VAL A 15 20.20 -16.33 -39.79
N LEU A 16 20.36 -16.03 -38.50
CA LEU A 16 19.42 -16.43 -37.45
C LEU A 16 18.00 -15.89 -37.69
N THR A 17 17.87 -14.63 -38.14
CA THR A 17 16.57 -14.00 -38.38
C THR A 17 15.95 -14.37 -39.73
N THR A 18 16.48 -15.37 -40.44
CA THR A 18 15.86 -15.83 -41.69
C THR A 18 14.57 -16.62 -41.41
N PRO A 19 13.56 -16.54 -42.29
CA PRO A 19 12.33 -17.32 -42.13
C PRO A 19 12.56 -18.82 -42.05
N GLN A 20 13.62 -19.33 -42.70
CA GLN A 20 13.99 -20.74 -42.68
C GLN A 20 14.44 -21.19 -41.29
N VAL A 21 15.34 -20.44 -40.64
CA VAL A 21 15.80 -20.77 -39.29
C VAL A 21 14.66 -20.64 -38.29
N ARG A 22 13.81 -19.60 -38.41
CA ARG A 22 12.63 -19.44 -37.55
C ARG A 22 11.65 -20.60 -37.68
N SER A 23 11.40 -21.08 -38.90
CA SER A 23 10.52 -22.23 -39.13
C SER A 23 11.14 -23.54 -38.61
N ALA A 24 12.46 -23.69 -38.73
CA ALA A 24 13.17 -24.86 -38.20
C ALA A 24 13.11 -24.91 -36.67
N VAL A 25 13.27 -23.77 -35.99
CA VAL A 25 13.14 -23.67 -34.52
C VAL A 25 11.71 -23.97 -34.07
N ALA A 26 10.69 -23.39 -34.72
CA ALA A 26 9.29 -23.67 -34.39
C ALA A 26 8.93 -25.17 -34.53
N GLY A 27 9.48 -25.85 -35.53
CA GLY A 27 9.28 -27.29 -35.73
C GLY A 27 10.30 -28.20 -35.05
N SER A 28 11.14 -27.68 -34.14
CA SER A 28 12.30 -28.42 -33.62
C SER A 28 11.92 -29.57 -32.68
N LEU A 29 10.80 -29.47 -31.95
CA LEU A 29 10.26 -30.56 -31.13
C LEU A 29 9.82 -31.75 -31.98
N ASP A 30 9.27 -31.48 -33.17
CA ASP A 30 8.73 -32.49 -34.10
C ASP A 30 9.79 -33.02 -35.09
N ALA A 31 11.02 -32.49 -35.06
CA ALA A 31 12.04 -32.76 -36.07
C ALA A 31 12.39 -34.25 -36.22
N GLY A 32 12.20 -35.05 -35.16
CA GLY A 32 12.41 -36.50 -35.17
C GLY A 32 11.29 -37.33 -35.82
N GLU A 33 10.11 -36.74 -36.06
CA GLU A 33 8.95 -37.44 -36.63
C GLU A 33 8.88 -37.36 -38.16
N ILE A 34 9.53 -36.35 -38.75
CA ILE A 34 9.53 -36.09 -40.19
C ILE A 34 10.74 -36.79 -40.82
N TRP A 35 10.48 -37.81 -41.63
CA TRP A 35 11.51 -38.51 -42.40
C TRP A 35 11.96 -37.65 -43.59
N ASP A 36 12.75 -36.60 -43.32
CA ASP A 36 13.49 -35.83 -44.33
C ASP A 36 15.00 -36.07 -44.12
N GLU A 37 15.65 -36.77 -45.07
CA GLU A 37 17.08 -37.12 -44.98
C GLU A 37 18.01 -35.89 -45.10
N ASP A 38 17.50 -34.74 -45.56
CA ASP A 38 18.27 -33.51 -45.74
C ASP A 38 18.05 -32.48 -44.59
N ALA A 39 17.17 -32.76 -43.62
CA ALA A 39 16.93 -31.90 -42.46
C ALA A 39 17.94 -32.16 -41.33
N LEU A 40 18.31 -31.11 -40.59
CA LEU A 40 19.08 -31.28 -39.35
C LEU A 40 18.22 -31.99 -38.31
N ASP A 41 18.81 -32.90 -37.55
CA ASP A 41 18.17 -33.39 -36.33
C ASP A 41 18.10 -32.29 -35.25
N ALA A 42 17.37 -32.56 -34.17
CA ALA A 42 17.13 -31.58 -33.10
C ALA A 42 18.44 -31.11 -32.44
N ASP A 43 19.39 -32.03 -32.21
CA ASP A 43 20.67 -31.72 -31.57
C ASP A 43 21.57 -30.88 -32.48
N GLU A 44 21.66 -31.22 -33.77
CA GLU A 44 22.42 -30.47 -34.76
C GLU A 44 21.82 -29.07 -34.99
N LEU A 45 20.49 -28.95 -34.97
CA LEU A 45 19.79 -27.66 -35.04
C LEU A 45 20.08 -26.82 -33.79
N ALA A 46 19.97 -27.40 -32.60
CA ALA A 46 20.27 -26.71 -31.34
C ALA A 46 21.72 -26.22 -31.30
N GLU A 47 22.70 -27.05 -31.66
CA GLU A 47 24.11 -26.65 -31.74
C GLU A 47 24.33 -25.51 -32.75
N THR A 48 23.65 -25.57 -33.90
CA THR A 48 23.75 -24.52 -34.92
C THR A 48 23.15 -23.21 -34.44
N VAL A 49 21.95 -23.24 -33.85
CA VAL A 49 21.26 -22.06 -33.34
C VAL A 49 22.04 -21.45 -32.18
N LEU A 50 22.47 -22.23 -31.20
CA LEU A 50 23.26 -21.74 -30.06
C LEU A 50 24.61 -21.15 -30.51
N THR A 51 25.23 -21.70 -31.56
CA THR A 51 26.42 -21.08 -32.20
C THR A 51 26.09 -19.70 -32.74
N LEU A 52 24.99 -19.57 -33.50
CA LEU A 52 24.56 -18.30 -34.09
C LEU A 52 24.20 -17.27 -33.03
N VAL A 53 23.50 -17.69 -31.97
CA VAL A 53 23.12 -16.86 -30.82
C VAL A 53 24.35 -16.31 -30.11
N ARG A 54 25.32 -17.19 -29.80
CA ARG A 54 26.60 -16.81 -29.19
C ARG A 54 27.38 -15.84 -30.07
N ASP A 55 27.54 -16.17 -31.35
CA ASP A 55 28.35 -15.38 -32.29
C ASP A 55 27.67 -14.06 -32.69
N ALA A 56 26.34 -13.97 -32.50
CA ALA A 56 25.56 -12.74 -32.62
C ALA A 56 25.57 -11.89 -31.34
N GLU A 57 26.11 -12.42 -30.23
CA GLU A 57 26.11 -11.80 -28.90
C GLU A 57 24.69 -11.37 -28.45
N LEU A 58 23.70 -12.24 -28.68
CA LEU A 58 22.32 -11.93 -28.28
C LEU A 58 22.19 -11.84 -26.76
N ALA A 59 21.41 -10.86 -26.32
CA ALA A 59 20.95 -10.77 -24.94
C ALA A 59 19.59 -11.48 -24.77
N PRO A 60 19.22 -11.91 -23.55
CA PRO A 60 17.87 -12.37 -23.24
C PRO A 60 16.80 -11.38 -23.72
N GLY A 61 15.81 -11.88 -24.44
CA GLY A 61 14.70 -11.08 -25.00
C GLY A 61 14.96 -10.41 -26.35
N ASP A 62 16.17 -10.50 -26.91
CA ASP A 62 16.48 -9.94 -28.23
C ASP A 62 15.68 -10.61 -29.36
N GLU A 63 15.47 -11.93 -29.26
CA GLU A 63 14.75 -12.77 -30.25
C GLU A 63 13.89 -13.81 -29.51
N PRO A 64 12.72 -13.41 -28.96
CA PRO A 64 11.93 -14.25 -28.04
C PRO A 64 11.46 -15.60 -28.62
N TRP A 65 11.27 -15.67 -29.93
CA TRP A 65 10.86 -16.88 -30.64
C TRP A 65 11.88 -18.04 -30.53
N LEU A 66 13.11 -17.75 -30.09
CA LEU A 66 14.09 -18.79 -29.78
C LEU A 66 13.68 -19.66 -28.57
N GLY A 67 12.70 -19.23 -27.78
CA GLY A 67 12.08 -20.03 -26.71
C GLY A 67 11.50 -21.35 -27.19
N ALA A 68 11.11 -21.45 -28.46
CA ALA A 68 10.59 -22.68 -29.07
C ALA A 68 11.70 -23.70 -29.42
N LEU A 69 12.99 -23.35 -29.29
CA LEU A 69 14.08 -24.25 -29.62
C LEU A 69 14.06 -25.46 -28.69
N ALA A 70 13.90 -26.65 -29.25
CA ALA A 70 14.03 -27.89 -28.51
C ALA A 70 15.47 -28.06 -27.99
N LEU A 71 15.59 -28.18 -26.67
CA LEU A 71 16.82 -28.53 -25.97
C LEU A 71 16.55 -29.77 -25.11
N PRO A 72 17.55 -30.64 -24.89
CA PRO A 72 17.39 -31.75 -23.96
C PRO A 72 17.28 -31.22 -22.53
N ASP A 73 16.32 -31.75 -21.79
CA ASP A 73 16.19 -31.58 -20.35
C ASP A 73 17.15 -32.50 -19.58
N GLU A 74 17.10 -32.48 -18.25
CA GLU A 74 17.93 -33.30 -17.37
C GLU A 74 17.70 -34.82 -17.49
N GLU A 75 16.62 -35.26 -18.12
CA GLU A 75 16.36 -36.66 -18.47
C GLU A 75 16.77 -37.00 -19.92
N GLY A 76 17.15 -35.98 -20.70
CA GLY A 76 17.50 -36.07 -22.12
C GLY A 76 16.28 -36.03 -23.04
N GLU A 77 15.11 -35.66 -22.53
CA GLU A 77 13.89 -35.48 -23.32
C GLU A 77 13.87 -34.07 -23.94
N PRO A 78 13.42 -33.91 -25.20
CA PRO A 78 13.38 -32.60 -25.85
C PRO A 78 12.25 -31.74 -25.27
N ALA A 79 12.59 -30.55 -24.80
CA ALA A 79 11.65 -29.55 -24.30
C ALA A 79 11.96 -28.15 -24.88
N PRO A 80 10.96 -27.25 -24.99
CA PRO A 80 11.19 -25.88 -25.42
C PRO A 80 12.18 -25.17 -24.49
N ALA A 81 13.17 -24.48 -25.05
CA ALA A 81 14.16 -23.72 -24.27
C ALA A 81 13.51 -22.74 -23.29
N GLY A 82 12.37 -22.12 -23.65
CA GLY A 82 11.62 -21.18 -22.81
C GLY A 82 10.91 -21.82 -21.60
N GLU A 83 10.84 -23.15 -21.55
CA GLU A 83 10.24 -23.93 -20.47
C GLU A 83 11.30 -24.64 -19.60
N LEU A 84 12.58 -24.47 -19.92
CA LEU A 84 13.69 -25.04 -19.16
C LEU A 84 14.31 -24.03 -18.19
N VAL A 85 14.86 -24.55 -17.10
CA VAL A 85 15.59 -23.78 -16.10
C VAL A 85 17.08 -24.10 -16.15
N LEU A 86 17.92 -23.07 -16.05
CA LEU A 86 19.38 -23.22 -16.03
C LEU A 86 19.84 -23.85 -14.70
N PRO A 87 20.55 -25.01 -14.71
CA PRO A 87 21.09 -25.63 -13.50
C PRO A 87 21.92 -24.67 -12.65
N GLY A 88 21.65 -24.66 -11.34
CA GLY A 88 22.39 -23.85 -10.36
C GLY A 88 22.12 -22.33 -10.42
N SER A 89 21.24 -21.87 -11.31
CA SER A 89 20.83 -20.47 -11.40
C SER A 89 20.06 -20.00 -10.15
N PRO A 90 19.95 -18.69 -9.90
CA PRO A 90 19.09 -18.16 -8.83
C PRO A 90 17.65 -18.67 -8.88
N PHE A 91 17.05 -18.79 -10.07
CA PHE A 91 15.69 -19.33 -10.22
C PHE A 91 15.62 -20.81 -9.84
N ALA A 92 16.58 -21.64 -10.29
CA ALA A 92 16.64 -23.06 -9.94
C ALA A 92 16.74 -23.30 -8.41
N GLN A 93 17.30 -22.35 -7.65
CA GLN A 93 17.45 -22.47 -6.20
C GLN A 93 16.19 -22.12 -5.41
N ILE A 94 15.24 -21.40 -6.02
CA ILE A 94 14.00 -20.98 -5.36
C ILE A 94 12.76 -21.72 -5.86
N MET A 95 12.86 -22.35 -7.03
CA MET A 95 11.77 -23.12 -7.62
C MET A 95 11.53 -24.40 -6.82
N ARG A 96 10.26 -24.77 -6.65
CA ARG A 96 9.87 -26.04 -6.07
C ARG A 96 10.33 -27.19 -6.96
N GLU A 97 10.81 -28.27 -6.34
CA GLU A 97 11.35 -29.43 -7.05
C GLU A 97 10.28 -30.06 -7.96
N GLY A 98 10.63 -30.25 -9.24
CA GLY A 98 9.77 -30.91 -10.24
C GLY A 98 8.72 -30.05 -10.93
N GLU A 99 8.70 -28.73 -10.71
CA GLU A 99 7.76 -27.82 -11.41
C GLU A 99 8.16 -27.54 -12.87
N LEU A 100 9.44 -27.27 -13.11
CA LEU A 100 10.03 -27.16 -14.46
C LEU A 100 11.28 -28.01 -14.55
N ALA A 101 11.54 -28.57 -15.72
CA ALA A 101 12.75 -29.36 -15.95
C ALA A 101 13.98 -28.46 -16.06
N LEU A 102 15.12 -28.96 -15.55
CA LEU A 102 16.40 -28.31 -15.80
C LEU A 102 16.88 -28.64 -17.22
N VAL A 103 17.59 -27.71 -17.86
CA VAL A 103 18.33 -28.06 -19.09
C VAL A 103 19.42 -29.06 -18.78
N ASP A 104 19.69 -30.00 -19.69
CA ASP A 104 20.75 -30.99 -19.57
C ASP A 104 22.09 -30.36 -19.11
N GLN A 105 22.75 -31.02 -18.16
CA GLN A 105 23.97 -30.50 -17.55
C GLN A 105 25.14 -30.42 -18.55
N GLU A 106 25.24 -31.34 -19.51
CA GLU A 106 26.31 -31.28 -20.53
C GLU A 106 26.09 -30.11 -21.49
N VAL A 107 24.84 -29.84 -21.87
CA VAL A 107 24.45 -28.66 -22.64
C VAL A 107 24.75 -27.37 -21.86
N ALA A 108 24.36 -27.31 -20.58
CA ALA A 108 24.65 -26.18 -19.70
C ALA A 108 26.15 -25.89 -19.57
N ASP A 109 26.97 -26.93 -19.35
CA ASP A 109 28.41 -26.82 -19.22
C ASP A 109 29.09 -26.37 -20.52
N ARG A 110 28.55 -26.81 -21.67
CA ARG A 110 29.09 -26.50 -23.00
C ARG A 110 28.82 -25.07 -23.42
N TRP A 111 27.59 -24.58 -23.24
CA TRP A 111 27.13 -23.30 -23.77
C TRP A 111 27.19 -22.16 -22.76
N GLY A 112 27.04 -22.48 -21.48
CA GLY A 112 26.95 -21.50 -20.40
C GLY A 112 25.67 -20.67 -20.45
N GLU A 113 25.54 -19.78 -19.47
CA GLU A 113 24.32 -18.99 -19.23
C GLU A 113 23.91 -18.09 -20.41
N GLY A 114 24.86 -17.39 -21.05
CA GLY A 114 24.55 -16.36 -22.05
C GLY A 114 23.72 -16.87 -23.24
N PRO A 115 24.21 -17.84 -24.03
CA PRO A 115 23.46 -18.37 -25.16
C PRO A 115 22.14 -19.04 -24.76
N LEU A 116 22.10 -19.77 -23.64
CA LEU A 116 20.90 -20.47 -23.18
C LEU A 116 19.80 -19.50 -22.74
N THR A 117 20.15 -18.49 -21.94
CA THR A 117 19.20 -17.44 -21.52
C THR A 117 18.77 -16.55 -22.68
N ALA A 118 19.61 -16.35 -23.70
CA ALA A 118 19.22 -15.68 -24.95
C ALA A 118 18.19 -16.49 -25.76
N CYS A 119 18.18 -17.82 -25.61
CA CYS A 119 17.15 -18.71 -26.14
C CYS A 119 15.92 -18.86 -25.23
N GLY A 120 15.87 -18.20 -24.07
CA GLY A 120 14.71 -18.24 -23.18
C GLY A 120 14.83 -19.16 -21.96
N VAL A 121 15.93 -19.93 -21.83
CA VAL A 121 16.18 -20.75 -20.62
C VAL A 121 16.20 -19.85 -19.38
N LEU A 122 15.41 -20.19 -18.38
CA LEU A 122 15.21 -19.37 -17.19
C LEU A 122 16.41 -19.47 -16.24
N ALA A 123 17.06 -18.34 -15.96
CA ALA A 123 18.06 -18.20 -14.90
C ALA A 123 17.60 -17.31 -13.72
N THR A 124 16.54 -16.53 -13.96
CA THR A 124 15.86 -15.64 -13.01
C THR A 124 14.38 -15.58 -13.42
N PHE A 125 13.53 -14.97 -12.60
CA PHE A 125 12.16 -14.62 -12.99
C PHE A 125 12.11 -13.89 -14.35
N ALA A 126 11.17 -14.29 -15.20
CA ALA A 126 10.86 -13.62 -16.43
C ALA A 126 9.80 -12.52 -16.23
N LEU A 127 9.83 -11.51 -17.09
CA LEU A 127 8.87 -10.41 -17.10
C LEU A 127 7.97 -10.50 -18.31
N VAL A 128 6.67 -10.38 -18.08
CA VAL A 128 5.68 -10.06 -19.10
C VAL A 128 5.59 -8.54 -19.23
N ARG A 129 5.62 -8.04 -20.47
CA ARG A 129 5.49 -6.63 -20.85
C ARG A 129 4.50 -6.49 -21.99
N ALA A 130 3.24 -6.30 -21.65
CA ALA A 130 2.15 -6.17 -22.61
C ALA A 130 1.68 -4.71 -22.68
N THR A 131 1.44 -4.17 -23.88
CA THR A 131 0.95 -2.81 -24.08
C THR A 131 -0.44 -2.83 -24.67
N ASP A 132 -1.26 -1.81 -24.34
CA ASP A 132 -2.62 -1.67 -24.84
C ASP A 132 -3.49 -2.92 -24.60
N VAL A 133 -3.43 -3.46 -23.38
CA VAL A 133 -4.14 -4.68 -22.98
C VAL A 133 -5.60 -4.33 -22.64
N VAL A 134 -6.54 -4.93 -23.35
CA VAL A 134 -7.97 -4.85 -23.01
C VAL A 134 -8.20 -5.64 -21.72
N LEU A 135 -8.78 -4.99 -20.71
CA LEU A 135 -9.05 -5.60 -19.41
C LEU A 135 -10.39 -6.32 -19.45
N ASP A 136 -10.42 -7.44 -20.15
CA ASP A 136 -11.53 -8.39 -20.21
C ASP A 136 -11.04 -9.74 -19.65
N PRO A 137 -11.53 -10.19 -18.47
CA PRO A 137 -11.07 -11.43 -17.84
C PRO A 137 -11.18 -12.65 -18.77
N ASP A 138 -12.21 -12.70 -19.62
CA ASP A 138 -12.46 -13.82 -20.54
C ASP A 138 -11.46 -13.85 -21.73
N GLU A 139 -10.75 -12.75 -22.00
CA GLU A 139 -9.75 -12.66 -23.09
C GLU A 139 -8.30 -12.80 -22.60
N LEU A 140 -8.06 -12.87 -21.29
CA LEU A 140 -6.73 -12.97 -20.69
C LEU A 140 -6.30 -14.43 -20.50
N GLU A 141 -6.32 -15.21 -21.58
CA GLU A 141 -5.78 -16.58 -21.63
C GLU A 141 -4.43 -16.62 -22.36
N PRO A 142 -3.52 -17.56 -22.01
CA PRO A 142 -2.29 -17.76 -22.78
C PRO A 142 -2.56 -17.97 -24.27
N ARG A 143 -1.78 -17.30 -25.12
CA ARG A 143 -1.87 -17.48 -26.57
C ARG A 143 -1.39 -18.88 -26.97
N ASP A 144 -2.08 -19.46 -27.96
CA ASP A 144 -1.65 -20.69 -28.63
C ASP A 144 -0.44 -20.39 -29.54
N SER A 145 0.75 -20.39 -28.95
CA SER A 145 2.03 -20.08 -29.58
C SER A 145 3.08 -21.14 -29.20
N ASP A 146 4.09 -21.34 -30.06
CA ASP A 146 5.14 -22.33 -29.84
C ASP A 146 6.10 -21.97 -28.68
N PHE A 147 5.97 -20.78 -28.11
CA PHE A 147 6.78 -20.27 -27.01
C PHE A 147 6.01 -19.26 -26.17
N ALA A 148 6.46 -19.06 -24.93
CA ALA A 148 5.96 -18.02 -24.04
C ALA A 148 6.30 -16.61 -24.58
N GLU A 149 5.34 -15.96 -25.22
CA GLU A 149 5.51 -14.61 -25.77
C GLU A 149 5.68 -13.58 -24.65
N PRO A 150 6.72 -12.71 -24.70
CA PRO A 150 7.03 -11.79 -23.60
C PRO A 150 6.00 -10.67 -23.41
N ASP A 151 5.08 -10.47 -24.36
CA ASP A 151 3.98 -9.52 -24.29
C ASP A 151 2.61 -10.19 -24.12
N ASP A 152 2.60 -11.46 -23.72
CA ASP A 152 1.38 -12.20 -23.43
C ASP A 152 1.04 -12.14 -21.94
N ALA A 153 0.05 -11.31 -21.60
CA ALA A 153 -0.49 -11.19 -20.25
C ALA A 153 -1.17 -12.48 -19.77
N GLY A 154 -1.64 -13.34 -20.70
CA GLY A 154 -2.28 -14.60 -20.37
C GLY A 154 -1.37 -15.60 -19.67
N LEU A 155 -0.05 -15.46 -19.80
CA LEU A 155 0.95 -16.30 -19.12
C LEU A 155 1.01 -16.09 -17.60
N LEU A 156 0.35 -15.08 -17.07
CA LEU A 156 0.35 -14.75 -15.66
C LEU A 156 -0.69 -15.61 -14.92
N ASP A 157 -0.28 -16.25 -13.83
CA ASP A 157 -1.17 -17.07 -13.00
C ASP A 157 -2.35 -16.26 -12.44
N ALA A 158 -3.59 -16.76 -12.58
CA ALA A 158 -4.80 -16.10 -12.11
C ALA A 158 -4.95 -14.63 -12.57
N VAL A 159 -4.50 -14.31 -13.78
CA VAL A 159 -4.57 -12.95 -14.35
C VAL A 159 -6.00 -12.48 -14.61
N ASP A 160 -6.90 -13.42 -14.90
CA ASP A 160 -8.34 -13.22 -14.98
C ASP A 160 -8.89 -12.69 -13.64
N VAL A 161 -8.52 -13.32 -12.52
CA VAL A 161 -8.92 -12.89 -11.17
C VAL A 161 -8.35 -11.51 -10.83
N TRP A 162 -7.09 -11.25 -11.18
CA TRP A 162 -6.52 -9.90 -11.04
C TRP A 162 -7.32 -8.85 -11.83
N CYS A 163 -7.75 -9.21 -13.04
CA CYS A 163 -8.55 -8.33 -13.89
C CYS A 163 -9.94 -8.07 -13.28
N GLU A 164 -10.62 -9.10 -12.76
CA GLU A 164 -11.90 -8.96 -12.05
C GLU A 164 -11.78 -8.02 -10.84
N ASP A 165 -10.81 -8.29 -9.95
CA ASP A 165 -10.54 -7.47 -8.76
C ASP A 165 -10.23 -6.00 -9.09
N LEU A 166 -9.56 -5.77 -10.22
CA LEU A 166 -9.27 -4.44 -10.74
C LEU A 166 -10.56 -3.78 -11.23
N LEU A 167 -11.38 -4.47 -12.01
CA LEU A 167 -12.62 -3.95 -12.56
C LEU A 167 -13.62 -3.56 -11.47
N ASP A 168 -13.70 -4.32 -10.38
CA ASP A 168 -14.55 -4.01 -9.21
C ASP A 168 -14.20 -2.67 -8.53
N GLN A 169 -12.98 -2.17 -8.73
CA GLN A 169 -12.51 -0.88 -8.20
C GLN A 169 -12.70 0.29 -9.18
N LEU A 170 -13.12 0.00 -10.41
CA LEU A 170 -13.35 0.99 -11.45
C LEU A 170 -14.86 1.30 -11.58
N PRO A 171 -15.22 2.48 -12.11
CA PRO A 171 -16.61 2.75 -12.46
C PRO A 171 -17.12 1.73 -13.48
N GLU A 172 -18.38 1.30 -13.35
CA GLU A 172 -19.02 0.46 -14.36
C GLU A 172 -19.05 1.17 -15.72
N THR A 173 -18.50 0.53 -16.76
CA THR A 173 -18.40 1.09 -18.12
C THR A 173 -19.02 0.16 -19.17
N PRO A 174 -19.51 0.71 -20.31
CA PRO A 174 -20.16 -0.10 -21.34
C PRO A 174 -19.21 -0.93 -22.20
N VAL A 175 -17.91 -0.65 -22.12
CA VAL A 175 -16.83 -1.41 -22.77
C VAL A 175 -15.69 -1.60 -21.77
N PRO A 176 -14.89 -2.67 -21.91
CA PRO A 176 -13.75 -2.89 -21.04
C PRO A 176 -12.72 -1.75 -21.12
N PRO A 177 -12.13 -1.33 -20.00
CA PRO A 177 -11.03 -0.38 -19.99
C PRO A 177 -9.73 -1.02 -20.53
N VAL A 178 -8.71 -0.20 -20.76
CA VAL A 178 -7.44 -0.65 -21.35
C VAL A 178 -6.27 -0.33 -20.42
N ALA A 179 -5.46 -1.31 -20.05
CA ALA A 179 -4.17 -1.09 -19.40
C ALA A 179 -3.15 -0.65 -20.46
N THR A 180 -2.57 0.55 -20.30
CA THR A 180 -1.63 1.10 -21.30
C THR A 180 -0.35 0.28 -21.38
N GLU A 181 0.11 -0.23 -20.23
CA GLU A 181 1.26 -1.11 -20.11
C GLU A 181 1.09 -1.97 -18.84
N ILE A 182 1.25 -3.28 -18.98
CA ILE A 182 1.37 -4.24 -17.90
C ILE A 182 2.83 -4.70 -17.87
N VAL A 183 3.49 -4.51 -16.73
CA VAL A 183 4.80 -5.12 -16.44
C VAL A 183 4.62 -6.02 -15.22
N ALA A 184 4.80 -7.31 -15.41
CA ALA A 184 4.47 -8.32 -14.40
C ALA A 184 5.52 -9.43 -14.35
N VAL A 185 5.72 -10.00 -13.17
CA VAL A 185 6.57 -11.18 -13.00
C VAL A 185 5.70 -12.43 -13.17
N ARG A 186 6.10 -13.34 -14.07
CA ARG A 186 5.46 -14.65 -14.22
C ARG A 186 6.09 -15.70 -13.29
N ASP A 187 5.44 -16.85 -13.17
CA ASP A 187 5.94 -18.05 -12.49
C ASP A 187 6.21 -17.83 -10.98
N LEU A 188 5.42 -16.98 -10.32
CA LEU A 188 5.52 -16.74 -8.87
C LEU A 188 5.02 -17.95 -8.07
N ASP A 189 4.08 -18.72 -8.62
CA ASP A 189 3.47 -19.93 -8.07
C ASP A 189 4.44 -21.14 -8.03
N LEU A 190 5.51 -21.08 -8.83
CA LEU A 190 6.56 -22.11 -8.87
C LEU A 190 7.55 -22.00 -7.70
N VAL A 191 7.50 -20.93 -6.90
CA VAL A 191 8.42 -20.72 -5.78
C VAL A 191 8.15 -21.74 -4.66
N ASP A 192 9.22 -22.32 -4.13
CA ASP A 192 9.18 -23.16 -2.95
C ASP A 192 8.85 -22.33 -1.70
N ASP A 193 7.98 -22.87 -0.83
CA ASP A 193 7.48 -22.16 0.35
C ASP A 193 8.62 -21.70 1.29
N ASP A 194 9.71 -22.46 1.37
CA ASP A 194 10.87 -22.14 2.21
C ASP A 194 11.86 -21.18 1.54
N ALA A 195 11.65 -20.84 0.25
CA ALA A 195 12.53 -20.00 -0.55
C ALA A 195 12.02 -18.57 -0.79
N TRP A 196 10.85 -18.21 -0.25
CA TRP A 196 10.29 -16.86 -0.37
C TRP A 196 11.21 -15.73 0.08
N PRO A 197 12.01 -15.84 1.16
CA PRO A 197 12.97 -14.80 1.52
C PRO A 197 13.98 -14.49 0.40
N GLN A 198 14.45 -15.51 -0.30
CA GLN A 198 15.38 -15.41 -1.43
C GLN A 198 14.66 -14.85 -2.67
N ALA A 199 13.46 -15.34 -2.97
CA ALA A 199 12.63 -14.86 -4.08
C ALA A 199 12.30 -13.36 -3.92
N LEU A 200 11.87 -12.93 -2.73
CA LEU A 200 11.59 -11.53 -2.45
C LEU A 200 12.84 -10.64 -2.53
N ALA A 201 14.02 -11.16 -2.16
CA ALA A 201 15.28 -10.43 -2.35
C ALA A 201 15.66 -10.24 -3.83
N MET A 202 15.28 -11.18 -4.70
CA MET A 202 15.38 -11.03 -6.16
C MET A 202 14.39 -9.99 -6.67
N LEU A 203 13.11 -10.08 -6.26
CA LEU A 203 12.03 -9.17 -6.66
C LEU A 203 12.27 -7.72 -6.20
N ALA A 204 13.02 -7.52 -5.10
CA ALA A 204 13.39 -6.19 -4.61
C ALA A 204 14.45 -5.48 -5.47
N ARG A 205 14.98 -6.11 -6.54
CA ARG A 205 16.01 -5.52 -7.41
C ARG A 205 15.44 -5.19 -8.81
N PRO A 206 15.84 -4.07 -9.44
CA PRO A 206 15.49 -3.82 -10.83
C PRO A 206 16.02 -4.92 -11.76
N PRO A 207 15.28 -5.27 -12.83
CA PRO A 207 14.01 -4.67 -13.26
C PRO A 207 12.76 -5.23 -12.56
N LEU A 208 12.86 -6.34 -11.81
CA LEU A 208 11.70 -7.00 -11.17
C LEU A 208 11.00 -6.09 -10.18
N ARG A 209 11.77 -5.27 -9.47
CA ARG A 209 11.25 -4.25 -8.54
C ARG A 209 10.23 -3.32 -9.19
N ASP A 210 10.42 -2.97 -10.46
CA ASP A 210 9.52 -2.06 -11.15
C ASP A 210 8.15 -2.71 -11.39
N ALA A 211 8.14 -4.00 -11.76
CA ALA A 211 6.92 -4.80 -11.93
C ALA A 211 6.10 -4.96 -10.63
N LEU A 212 6.76 -4.80 -9.48
CA LEU A 212 6.15 -4.84 -8.15
C LEU A 212 5.68 -3.46 -7.68
N THR A 213 6.47 -2.40 -7.90
CA THR A 213 6.27 -1.11 -7.22
C THR A 213 5.61 -0.04 -8.09
N GLN A 214 5.65 -0.17 -9.41
CA GLN A 214 5.04 0.81 -10.31
C GLN A 214 3.56 0.47 -10.53
N PRO A 215 2.63 1.43 -10.34
CA PRO A 215 1.21 1.20 -10.61
C PRO A 215 0.94 1.06 -12.11
N VAL A 216 -0.10 0.30 -12.46
CA VAL A 216 -0.60 0.16 -13.83
C VAL A 216 -1.52 1.34 -14.13
N ARG A 217 -1.37 1.93 -15.32
CA ARG A 217 -2.24 3.00 -15.79
C ARG A 217 -3.34 2.42 -16.67
N VAL A 218 -4.58 2.65 -16.28
CA VAL A 218 -5.78 2.20 -16.98
C VAL A 218 -6.45 3.39 -17.65
N LEU A 219 -6.72 3.27 -18.95
CA LEU A 219 -7.50 4.20 -19.75
C LEU A 219 -8.96 3.78 -19.73
N LEU A 220 -9.81 4.66 -19.21
CA LEU A 220 -11.26 4.46 -19.18
C LEU A 220 -11.90 4.88 -20.52
N PRO A 221 -13.10 4.37 -20.85
CA PRO A 221 -13.76 4.67 -22.12
C PRO A 221 -14.15 6.15 -22.31
N ASP A 222 -14.21 6.93 -21.23
CA ASP A 222 -14.45 8.37 -21.25
C ASP A 222 -13.17 9.20 -21.55
N GLY A 223 -12.03 8.54 -21.71
CA GLY A 223 -10.72 9.13 -21.99
C GLY A 223 -9.94 9.57 -20.75
N THR A 224 -10.48 9.36 -19.55
CA THR A 224 -9.75 9.59 -18.30
C THR A 224 -8.84 8.40 -17.98
N THR A 225 -7.87 8.60 -17.07
CA THR A 225 -6.97 7.52 -16.66
C THR A 225 -6.94 7.36 -15.16
N GLN A 226 -6.95 6.10 -14.70
CA GLN A 226 -6.84 5.73 -13.31
C GLN A 226 -5.55 4.92 -13.09
N SER A 227 -4.94 5.06 -11.92
CA SER A 227 -3.80 4.23 -11.52
C SER A 227 -4.30 3.11 -10.62
N VAL A 228 -3.91 1.88 -10.94
CA VAL A 228 -4.30 0.67 -10.22
C VAL A 228 -3.06 -0.13 -9.83
N ARG A 229 -3.26 -1.12 -8.97
CA ARG A 229 -2.17 -1.97 -8.50
C ARG A 229 -1.64 -2.89 -9.61
N ALA A 230 -0.32 -3.04 -9.69
CA ALA A 230 0.29 -4.01 -10.59
C ALA A 230 -0.01 -5.46 -10.17
N TYR A 231 -0.11 -6.35 -11.16
CA TYR A 231 -0.35 -7.78 -10.96
C TYR A 231 0.60 -8.39 -9.92
N THR A 232 1.92 -8.16 -10.04
CA THR A 232 2.93 -8.73 -9.13
C THR A 232 2.65 -8.36 -7.67
N ALA A 233 2.24 -7.11 -7.42
CA ALA A 233 1.88 -6.63 -6.08
C ALA A 233 0.56 -7.21 -5.58
N TRP A 234 -0.41 -7.40 -6.47
CA TRP A 234 -1.68 -8.05 -6.16
C TRP A 234 -1.46 -9.51 -5.77
N TRP A 235 -0.72 -10.27 -6.58
CA TRP A 235 -0.45 -11.70 -6.34
C TRP A 235 0.25 -11.90 -4.99
N LEU A 236 1.36 -11.17 -4.75
CA LEU A 236 2.15 -11.33 -3.51
C LEU A 236 1.41 -10.91 -2.24
N ARG A 237 0.39 -10.05 -2.34
CA ARG A 237 -0.39 -9.60 -1.18
C ARG A 237 -1.27 -10.72 -0.61
N ASP A 238 -1.80 -11.59 -1.46
CA ASP A 238 -2.72 -12.66 -1.05
C ASP A 238 -2.08 -14.05 -0.93
N HIS A 239 -0.78 -14.16 -1.23
CA HIS A 239 -0.03 -15.41 -1.09
C HIS A 239 0.82 -15.43 0.20
N PRO A 240 1.05 -16.61 0.81
CA PRO A 240 1.72 -16.75 2.11
C PRO A 240 3.25 -16.54 2.05
N VAL A 241 3.71 -15.43 1.49
CA VAL A 241 5.12 -15.19 1.13
C VAL A 241 5.98 -14.60 2.26
N LEU A 242 5.38 -14.26 3.41
CA LEU A 242 6.11 -13.76 4.58
C LEU A 242 5.90 -14.68 5.78
N ASP A 243 6.89 -15.52 6.10
CA ASP A 243 6.84 -16.51 7.18
C ASP A 243 5.58 -17.39 7.12
N GLY A 244 5.17 -17.81 5.91
CA GLY A 244 3.96 -18.61 5.68
C GLY A 244 2.65 -17.84 5.86
N ARG A 245 2.70 -16.50 5.89
CA ARG A 245 1.53 -15.62 6.07
C ARG A 245 1.37 -14.68 4.89
N ARG A 246 0.12 -14.33 4.61
CA ARG A 246 -0.24 -13.30 3.64
C ARG A 246 0.26 -11.94 4.12
N PRO A 247 1.04 -11.20 3.33
CA PRO A 247 1.55 -9.89 3.71
C PRO A 247 0.47 -8.84 3.97
N ALA A 248 -0.63 -8.88 3.20
CA ALA A 248 -1.73 -7.94 3.37
C ALA A 248 -2.34 -8.04 4.77
N GLY A 249 -2.44 -6.91 5.45
CA GLY A 249 -2.96 -6.86 6.82
C GLY A 249 -1.95 -7.22 7.92
N LEU A 250 -0.67 -7.37 7.58
CA LEU A 250 0.44 -7.35 8.53
C LEU A 250 1.00 -5.94 8.66
N ARG A 251 1.70 -5.67 9.77
CA ARG A 251 2.50 -4.44 9.94
C ARG A 251 3.97 -4.78 10.09
N SER A 252 4.83 -3.85 9.69
CA SER A 252 6.26 -3.96 10.02
C SER A 252 6.46 -3.86 11.53
N ALA A 253 7.23 -4.79 12.12
CA ALA A 253 7.48 -4.83 13.56
C ALA A 253 8.10 -3.52 14.09
N GLY A 254 8.99 -2.89 13.31
CA GLY A 254 9.63 -1.60 13.60
C GLY A 254 8.94 -0.38 12.99
N GLY A 255 7.72 -0.54 12.46
CA GLY A 255 6.94 0.52 11.83
C GLY A 255 6.25 1.44 12.84
N ASP A 256 5.23 2.14 12.36
CA ASP A 256 4.46 3.12 13.13
C ASP A 256 3.77 2.52 14.38
N PRO A 257 4.05 3.03 15.59
CA PRO A 257 3.47 2.51 16.83
C PRO A 257 1.95 2.70 16.93
N LEU A 258 1.35 3.60 16.13
CA LEU A 258 -0.10 3.77 16.09
C LEU A 258 -0.83 2.54 15.55
N LEU A 259 -0.16 1.70 14.75
CA LEU A 259 -0.73 0.48 14.19
C LEU A 259 -0.55 -0.74 15.10
N ALA A 260 0.19 -0.60 16.21
CA ALA A 260 0.43 -1.70 17.14
C ALA A 260 -0.87 -2.09 17.86
N GLY A 261 -1.19 -3.39 17.86
CA GLY A 261 -2.42 -3.94 18.43
C GLY A 261 -3.53 -4.14 17.38
N LEU A 262 -3.64 -3.21 16.43
CA LEU A 262 -4.59 -3.28 15.31
C LEU A 262 -4.16 -4.30 14.24
N TYR A 263 -2.86 -4.42 14.04
CA TYR A 263 -2.25 -5.30 13.04
C TYR A 263 -1.18 -6.20 13.67
N ASP A 264 -1.12 -7.43 13.18
CA ASP A 264 -0.10 -8.38 13.59
C ASP A 264 1.26 -7.98 13.01
N ALA A 265 2.30 -8.07 13.83
CA ALA A 265 3.65 -7.76 13.37
C ALA A 265 4.23 -8.89 12.53
N VAL A 266 5.02 -8.51 11.53
CA VAL A 266 5.94 -9.40 10.82
C VAL A 266 7.35 -8.84 10.90
N ASP A 267 8.32 -9.75 11.02
CA ASP A 267 9.73 -9.37 10.95
C ASP A 267 10.09 -9.10 9.50
N ALA A 268 10.08 -7.82 9.13
CA ALA A 268 10.50 -7.36 7.82
C ALA A 268 12.01 -7.06 7.78
N THR A 269 12.80 -7.50 8.76
CA THR A 269 14.26 -7.30 8.73
C THR A 269 14.85 -7.98 7.51
N GLY A 270 15.55 -7.21 6.67
CA GLY A 270 15.99 -7.63 5.33
C GLY A 270 15.29 -6.88 4.20
N PHE A 271 14.14 -6.24 4.46
CA PHE A 271 13.48 -5.31 3.55
C PHE A 271 13.75 -3.86 3.97
N ASP A 272 14.87 -3.30 3.52
CA ASP A 272 15.16 -1.87 3.72
C ASP A 272 14.30 -0.97 2.81
N ASP A 273 13.67 -1.56 1.79
CA ASP A 273 12.86 -0.85 0.82
C ASP A 273 11.39 -0.75 1.26
N VAL A 274 11.04 0.41 1.83
CA VAL A 274 9.68 0.73 2.25
C VAL A 274 8.67 0.65 1.08
N GLN A 275 9.08 0.92 -0.16
CA GLN A 275 8.16 0.81 -1.31
C GLN A 275 7.82 -0.65 -1.62
N VAL A 276 8.77 -1.58 -1.45
CA VAL A 276 8.51 -3.02 -1.60
C VAL A 276 7.56 -3.50 -0.50
N LEU A 277 7.79 -3.13 0.76
CA LEU A 277 6.88 -3.49 1.86
C LEU A 277 5.45 -2.96 1.62
N ARG A 278 5.34 -1.73 1.13
CA ARG A 278 4.04 -1.17 0.74
C ARG A 278 3.44 -1.92 -0.44
N ALA A 279 4.22 -2.28 -1.46
CA ALA A 279 3.71 -3.08 -2.57
C ALA A 279 3.18 -4.44 -2.12
N LEU A 280 3.86 -5.09 -1.17
CA LEU A 280 3.40 -6.31 -0.48
C LEU A 280 2.18 -6.06 0.43
N GLY A 281 1.74 -4.83 0.68
CA GLY A 281 0.61 -4.55 1.57
C GLY A 281 0.93 -4.64 3.05
N VAL A 282 2.21 -4.66 3.42
CA VAL A 282 2.64 -4.52 4.81
C VAL A 282 2.44 -3.08 5.25
N ARG A 283 1.68 -2.88 6.33
CA ARG A 283 1.40 -1.56 6.89
C ARG A 283 2.65 -0.99 7.56
N THR A 284 3.09 0.17 7.07
CA THR A 284 4.34 0.83 7.51
C THR A 284 4.08 2.07 8.34
N SER A 285 3.06 2.86 7.97
CA SER A 285 2.58 4.02 8.73
C SER A 285 1.09 4.28 8.51
N VAL A 286 0.47 5.02 9.43
CA VAL A 286 -0.94 5.44 9.28
C VAL A 286 -1.12 6.26 8.00
N ALA A 287 -0.25 7.23 7.74
CA ALA A 287 -0.34 8.04 6.52
C ALA A 287 -0.27 7.18 5.24
N ALA A 288 0.66 6.22 5.18
CA ALA A 288 0.76 5.34 4.01
C ALA A 288 -0.45 4.41 3.86
N LEU A 289 -1.05 3.98 4.97
CA LEU A 289 -2.30 3.21 4.94
C LEU A 289 -3.45 4.07 4.43
N LEU A 290 -3.59 5.31 4.91
CA LEU A 290 -4.68 6.19 4.50
C LEU A 290 -4.54 6.69 3.04
N ASP A 291 -3.32 6.72 2.49
CA ASP A 291 -3.07 6.99 1.08
C ASP A 291 -3.45 5.81 0.15
N GLU A 292 -3.63 4.58 0.68
CA GLU A 292 -4.09 3.44 -0.12
C GLU A 292 -5.61 3.53 -0.39
N PRO A 293 -6.08 3.21 -1.60
CA PRO A 293 -7.51 3.03 -1.86
C PRO A 293 -8.12 2.03 -0.87
N GLY A 294 -9.21 2.44 -0.21
CA GLY A 294 -9.87 1.63 0.83
C GLY A 294 -9.16 1.56 2.18
N GLY A 295 -7.98 2.19 2.35
CA GLY A 295 -7.20 2.11 3.58
C GLY A 295 -7.88 2.74 4.80
N ALA A 296 -8.68 3.79 4.60
CA ALA A 296 -9.52 4.37 5.64
C ALA A 296 -10.60 3.40 6.14
N ALA A 297 -11.28 2.72 5.20
CA ALA A 297 -12.29 1.72 5.53
C ALA A 297 -11.67 0.51 6.25
N GLU A 298 -10.48 0.06 5.81
CA GLU A 298 -9.71 -0.98 6.51
C GLU A 298 -9.38 -0.56 7.94
N LEU A 299 -8.84 0.65 8.15
CA LEU A 299 -8.49 1.14 9.48
C LEU A 299 -9.71 1.24 10.39
N LEU A 300 -10.82 1.78 9.88
CA LEU A 300 -12.08 1.88 10.62
C LEU A 300 -12.63 0.50 10.98
N GLY A 301 -12.58 -0.47 10.06
CA GLY A 301 -12.94 -1.86 10.33
C GLY A 301 -12.06 -2.49 11.41
N ARG A 302 -10.75 -2.24 11.38
CA ARG A 302 -9.82 -2.70 12.45
C ARG A 302 -10.08 -2.01 13.79
N LEU A 303 -10.46 -0.73 13.77
CA LEU A 303 -10.89 -0.03 14.96
C LEU A 303 -12.20 -0.60 15.51
N ALA A 304 -13.11 -1.11 14.68
CA ALA A 304 -14.36 -1.74 15.13
C ALA A 304 -14.20 -3.19 15.64
N ASP A 305 -13.04 -3.84 15.48
CA ASP A 305 -12.80 -5.23 15.92
C ASP A 305 -12.51 -5.32 17.43
N GLU A 306 -13.49 -5.73 18.25
CA GLU A 306 -13.40 -5.74 19.72
C GLU A 306 -12.19 -6.48 20.29
N ASP A 307 -11.67 -7.49 19.59
CA ASP A 307 -10.52 -8.29 20.00
C ASP A 307 -9.18 -7.54 19.83
N ARG A 308 -9.17 -6.38 19.16
CA ARG A 308 -7.97 -5.58 18.92
C ARG A 308 -7.76 -4.55 20.04
N PRO A 309 -6.61 -4.62 20.76
CA PRO A 309 -6.31 -3.64 21.79
C PRO A 309 -5.93 -2.30 21.18
N VAL A 310 -6.58 -1.22 21.65
CA VAL A 310 -6.30 0.17 21.25
C VAL A 310 -6.32 1.05 22.50
N THR A 311 -5.33 1.92 22.65
CA THR A 311 -5.28 2.89 23.75
C THR A 311 -6.02 4.19 23.39
N PRO A 312 -6.52 4.97 24.38
CA PRO A 312 -7.14 6.27 24.12
C PRO A 312 -6.22 7.26 23.37
N VAL A 313 -4.92 7.20 23.62
CA VAL A 313 -3.92 8.05 22.94
C VAL A 313 -3.75 7.65 21.48
N GLN A 314 -3.69 6.34 21.19
CA GLN A 314 -3.69 5.85 19.81
C GLN A 314 -4.98 6.24 19.10
N LEU A 315 -6.13 6.04 19.75
CA LEU A 315 -7.43 6.38 19.20
C LEU A 315 -7.52 7.87 18.83
N HIS A 316 -7.09 8.76 19.73
CA HIS A 316 -7.00 10.20 19.46
C HIS A 316 -6.15 10.51 18.22
N ALA A 317 -4.98 9.90 18.10
CA ALA A 317 -4.09 10.13 16.97
C ALA A 317 -4.66 9.59 15.65
N LEU A 318 -5.24 8.39 15.66
CA LEU A 318 -5.85 7.76 14.49
C LEU A 318 -7.07 8.55 13.99
N TYR A 319 -7.95 8.97 14.88
CA TYR A 319 -9.09 9.82 14.52
C TYR A 319 -8.66 11.20 14.04
N THR A 320 -7.60 11.77 14.62
CA THR A 320 -7.03 13.02 14.13
C THR A 320 -6.48 12.88 12.70
N ALA A 321 -5.85 11.74 12.38
CA ALA A 321 -5.37 11.47 11.03
C ALA A 321 -6.52 11.24 10.02
N LEU A 322 -7.55 10.48 10.42
CA LEU A 322 -8.74 10.26 9.59
C LEU A 322 -9.47 11.56 9.25
N ALA A 323 -9.48 12.54 10.16
CA ALA A 323 -10.10 13.85 9.95
C ALA A 323 -9.45 14.69 8.83
N GLU A 324 -8.33 14.26 8.25
CA GLU A 324 -7.70 14.92 7.12
C GLU A 324 -8.24 14.45 5.76
N LEU A 325 -9.04 13.37 5.75
CA LEU A 325 -9.58 12.77 4.55
C LEU A 325 -10.81 13.50 4.02
N ASP A 326 -11.05 13.33 2.73
CA ASP A 326 -12.30 13.74 2.08
C ASP A 326 -13.42 12.74 2.46
N PRO A 327 -14.55 13.19 3.04
CA PRO A 327 -15.69 12.32 3.37
C PRO A 327 -16.19 11.48 2.20
N ASP A 328 -16.11 12.00 0.96
CA ASP A 328 -16.56 11.27 -0.24
C ASP A 328 -15.66 10.06 -0.58
N GLN A 329 -14.48 9.95 0.04
CA GLN A 329 -13.54 8.86 -0.16
C GLN A 329 -13.58 7.79 0.94
N VAL A 330 -14.46 7.94 1.94
CA VAL A 330 -14.52 7.03 3.09
C VAL A 330 -15.87 6.31 3.14
N THR A 331 -15.81 4.98 3.13
CA THR A 331 -16.97 4.14 3.46
C THR A 331 -17.19 4.16 4.98
N LEU A 332 -18.35 4.63 5.41
CA LEU A 332 -18.67 4.77 6.83
C LEU A 332 -18.98 3.42 7.47
N PRO A 333 -18.45 3.13 8.67
CA PRO A 333 -18.77 1.93 9.41
C PRO A 333 -20.07 2.12 10.21
N ASP A 334 -20.74 1.01 10.52
CA ASP A 334 -21.89 0.99 11.44
C ASP A 334 -21.44 1.12 12.92
N GLU A 335 -20.19 0.75 13.21
CA GLU A 335 -19.63 0.72 14.56
C GLU A 335 -18.33 1.53 14.64
N LEU A 336 -18.12 2.18 15.78
CA LEU A 336 -16.94 3.00 16.06
C LEU A 336 -16.32 2.63 17.39
N ARG A 337 -15.00 2.83 17.49
CA ARG A 337 -14.29 2.70 18.77
C ARG A 337 -14.36 4.01 19.54
N ALA A 338 -14.97 3.99 20.71
CA ALA A 338 -15.14 5.16 21.56
C ALA A 338 -14.53 4.95 22.96
N VAL A 339 -14.42 6.05 23.70
CA VAL A 339 -14.08 6.04 25.12
C VAL A 339 -15.36 6.29 25.93
N VAL A 340 -15.76 5.33 26.76
CA VAL A 340 -16.88 5.44 27.71
C VAL A 340 -16.31 5.37 29.12
N ASP A 341 -16.47 6.43 29.90
CA ASP A 341 -16.01 6.51 31.30
C ASP A 341 -14.53 6.10 31.50
N GLY A 342 -13.68 6.35 30.50
CA GLY A 342 -12.24 6.04 30.50
C GLY A 342 -11.87 4.69 29.86
N GLU A 343 -12.85 3.85 29.56
CA GLU A 343 -12.66 2.54 28.93
C GLU A 343 -12.88 2.60 27.42
N VAL A 344 -12.08 1.88 26.66
CA VAL A 344 -12.14 1.85 25.19
C VAL A 344 -13.07 0.72 24.75
N VAL A 345 -14.18 1.04 24.09
CA VAL A 345 -15.25 0.10 23.72
C VAL A 345 -15.77 0.35 22.30
N VAL A 346 -16.31 -0.68 21.65
CA VAL A 346 -17.01 -0.53 20.36
C VAL A 346 -18.47 -0.17 20.63
N VAL A 347 -19.00 0.78 19.88
CA VAL A 347 -20.37 1.27 19.98
C VAL A 347 -20.97 1.49 18.58
N ASP A 348 -22.29 1.53 18.50
CA ASP A 348 -22.99 1.99 17.30
C ASP A 348 -22.58 3.44 16.97
N ALA A 349 -22.31 3.71 15.69
CA ALA A 349 -21.90 5.03 15.24
C ALA A 349 -22.93 6.12 15.58
N ALA A 350 -24.23 5.80 15.62
CA ALA A 350 -25.30 6.72 15.97
C ALA A 350 -25.28 7.19 17.44
N ASP A 351 -24.67 6.38 18.32
CA ASP A 351 -24.52 6.68 19.74
C ASP A 351 -23.24 7.47 20.06
N ALA A 352 -22.26 7.46 19.15
CA ALA A 352 -20.98 8.11 19.33
C ALA A 352 -21.06 9.64 19.18
N VAL A 353 -20.21 10.34 19.93
CA VAL A 353 -20.15 11.81 19.94
C VAL A 353 -18.70 12.28 19.95
N ILE A 354 -18.37 13.29 19.14
CA ILE A 354 -17.02 13.87 19.08
C ILE A 354 -16.72 14.65 20.36
N ALA A 355 -15.60 14.36 21.00
CA ALA A 355 -15.15 15.06 22.21
C ALA A 355 -14.55 16.43 21.89
N ASP A 356 -15.38 17.40 21.49
CA ASP A 356 -14.97 18.74 21.06
C ASP A 356 -15.09 19.81 22.15
N ALA A 357 -15.72 19.51 23.29
CA ALA A 357 -16.06 20.50 24.32
C ALA A 357 -15.59 20.04 25.71
N PRO A 358 -14.35 20.35 26.13
CA PRO A 358 -13.80 19.88 27.40
C PRO A 358 -14.52 20.44 28.64
N ASP A 359 -15.24 21.55 28.51
CA ASP A 359 -15.99 22.18 29.60
C ASP A 359 -17.26 21.43 30.00
N VAL A 360 -17.78 20.57 29.13
CA VAL A 360 -18.97 19.76 29.42
C VAL A 360 -18.66 18.29 29.68
N LEU A 361 -17.37 17.89 29.73
CA LEU A 361 -16.95 16.52 30.05
C LEU A 361 -17.53 15.98 31.37
N PRO A 362 -17.68 16.76 32.46
CA PRO A 362 -18.32 16.25 33.68
C PRO A 362 -19.78 15.81 33.50
N LEU A 363 -20.43 16.19 32.39
CA LEU A 363 -21.82 15.83 32.05
C LEU A 363 -21.91 14.59 31.14
N THR A 364 -20.81 13.93 30.81
CA THR A 364 -20.77 12.87 29.79
C THR A 364 -20.75 11.45 30.33
N ALA A 365 -21.17 11.24 31.58
CA ALA A 365 -21.20 9.91 32.18
C ALA A 365 -21.98 8.92 31.29
N GLY A 366 -21.33 7.83 30.90
CA GLY A 366 -21.89 6.81 30.02
C GLY A 366 -22.04 7.20 28.54
N LEU A 367 -21.60 8.39 28.11
CA LEU A 367 -21.60 8.77 26.70
C LEU A 367 -20.35 8.23 25.99
N PRO A 368 -20.48 7.65 24.78
CA PRO A 368 -19.34 7.25 23.97
C PRO A 368 -18.67 8.45 23.31
N LEU A 369 -17.44 8.74 23.72
CA LEU A 369 -16.67 9.88 23.24
C LEU A 369 -15.62 9.45 22.22
N LEU A 370 -15.58 10.13 21.07
CA LEU A 370 -14.53 9.98 20.06
C LEU A 370 -13.46 11.05 20.31
N PRO A 371 -12.27 10.68 20.81
CA PRO A 371 -11.20 11.64 21.07
C PRO A 371 -10.56 12.09 19.75
N VAL A 372 -10.30 13.38 19.62
CA VAL A 372 -9.69 13.98 18.43
C VAL A 372 -9.02 15.30 18.79
N ALA A 373 -8.04 15.74 17.99
CA ALA A 373 -7.49 17.06 18.12
C ALA A 373 -8.62 18.12 17.99
N PRO A 374 -8.71 19.12 18.89
CA PRO A 374 -9.78 20.12 18.85
C PRO A 374 -9.93 20.85 17.50
N SER A 375 -8.82 21.10 16.81
CA SER A 375 -8.82 21.75 15.48
C SER A 375 -9.31 20.86 14.34
N ARG A 376 -9.57 19.57 14.61
CA ARG A 376 -10.04 18.56 13.65
C ARG A 376 -11.42 18.00 14.01
N ALA A 377 -12.01 18.48 15.09
CA ALA A 377 -13.26 17.91 15.62
C ALA A 377 -14.45 18.10 14.66
N ALA A 378 -14.51 19.22 13.95
CA ALA A 378 -15.57 19.47 12.98
C ALA A 378 -15.40 18.58 11.74
N GLU A 379 -14.18 18.50 11.22
CA GLU A 379 -13.85 17.66 10.06
C GLU A 379 -14.11 16.18 10.35
N LEU A 380 -13.76 15.69 11.55
CA LEU A 380 -14.08 14.31 11.92
C LEU A 380 -15.58 14.08 12.12
N ALA A 381 -16.31 15.06 12.68
CA ALA A 381 -17.76 15.00 12.82
C ALA A 381 -18.44 14.85 11.45
N ASP A 382 -18.01 15.67 10.49
CA ASP A 382 -18.51 15.65 9.12
C ASP A 382 -18.12 14.34 8.41
N LEU A 383 -16.87 13.89 8.56
CA LEU A 383 -16.37 12.63 8.01
C LEU A 383 -17.20 11.44 8.49
N LEU A 384 -17.38 11.28 9.80
CA LEU A 384 -18.06 10.13 10.39
C LEU A 384 -19.59 10.31 10.49
N GLN A 385 -20.10 11.49 10.12
CA GLN A 385 -21.52 11.88 10.26
C GLN A 385 -22.06 11.76 11.69
N VAL A 386 -21.22 12.08 12.67
CA VAL A 386 -21.55 12.02 14.11
C VAL A 386 -21.69 13.41 14.71
N ARG A 387 -22.44 13.52 15.80
CA ARG A 387 -22.67 14.80 16.47
C ARG A 387 -21.46 15.23 17.29
N ARG A 388 -21.34 16.53 17.51
CA ARG A 388 -20.36 17.10 18.45
C ARG A 388 -20.93 17.19 19.86
N LEU A 389 -20.05 17.06 20.85
CA LEU A 389 -20.43 17.08 22.25
C LEU A 389 -21.00 18.43 22.67
N GLY A 390 -20.37 19.52 22.23
CA GLY A 390 -20.82 20.89 22.51
C GLY A 390 -22.22 21.22 21.97
N GLU A 391 -22.70 20.47 20.97
CA GLU A 391 -24.04 20.61 20.38
C GLU A 391 -25.06 19.64 21.00
N THR A 392 -24.58 18.57 21.63
CA THR A 392 -25.43 17.52 22.20
C THR A 392 -25.82 17.80 23.64
N VAL A 393 -24.94 18.41 24.43
CA VAL A 393 -25.16 18.64 25.86
C VAL A 393 -25.70 20.06 26.11
N GLU A 394 -26.96 20.15 26.56
CA GLU A 394 -27.55 21.41 27.00
C GLU A 394 -27.07 21.80 28.41
N ALA A 395 -25.95 22.52 28.48
CA ALA A 395 -25.35 23.01 29.73
C ALA A 395 -25.46 24.53 29.86
N GLY A 396 -26.68 25.05 30.05
CA GLY A 396 -26.91 26.47 30.32
C GLY A 396 -26.53 26.86 31.75
N VAL A 397 -25.87 28.01 31.93
CA VAL A 397 -25.47 28.53 33.25
C VAL A 397 -26.70 29.03 34.01
N THR A 398 -26.84 28.62 35.27
CA THR A 398 -27.98 28.93 36.15
C THR A 398 -27.59 29.65 37.44
N SER A 399 -26.30 29.76 37.71
CA SER A 399 -25.73 30.51 38.85
C SER A 399 -25.45 31.97 38.48
N ASP A 400 -25.47 32.84 39.50
CA ASP A 400 -25.05 34.24 39.36
C ASP A 400 -23.52 34.34 39.51
N GLY A 401 -22.90 35.18 38.67
CA GLY A 401 -21.46 35.44 38.74
C GLY A 401 -21.12 36.91 38.53
N GLU A 402 -19.88 37.27 38.84
CA GLU A 402 -19.33 38.62 38.72
C GLU A 402 -18.40 38.72 37.52
N GLU A 403 -18.46 39.81 36.76
CA GLU A 403 -17.59 40.01 35.59
C GLU A 403 -16.20 40.54 36.01
N HIS A 404 -15.15 39.89 35.54
CA HIS A 404 -13.75 40.24 35.77
C HIS A 404 -13.02 40.49 34.45
N ARG A 405 -12.03 41.40 34.47
CA ARG A 405 -11.13 41.60 33.33
C ARG A 405 -10.03 40.54 33.33
N VAL A 406 -9.69 40.05 32.15
CA VAL A 406 -8.53 39.16 31.98
C VAL A 406 -7.23 39.95 32.25
N PRO A 407 -6.34 39.47 33.14
CA PRO A 407 -5.07 40.13 33.42
C PRO A 407 -4.19 40.28 32.18
N GLU A 408 -3.48 41.41 32.08
CA GLU A 408 -2.62 41.73 30.93
C GLU A 408 -1.56 40.64 30.64
N PRO A 409 -0.85 40.05 31.63
CA PRO A 409 0.10 38.98 31.35
C PRO A 409 -0.52 37.76 30.66
N VAL A 410 -1.77 37.41 31.00
CA VAL A 410 -2.50 36.30 30.38
C VAL A 410 -2.88 36.65 28.95
N ARG A 411 -3.35 37.88 28.69
CA ARG A 411 -3.64 38.36 27.34
C ARG A 411 -2.39 38.37 26.45
N VAL A 412 -1.25 38.78 27.00
CA VAL A 412 0.04 38.76 26.28
C VAL A 412 0.45 37.32 25.97
N LEU A 413 0.26 36.39 26.90
CA LEU A 413 0.55 34.96 26.71
C LEU A 413 -0.33 34.32 25.63
N LEU A 414 -1.64 34.50 25.71
CA LEU A 414 -2.62 33.82 24.85
C LEU A 414 -2.89 34.55 23.53
N GLY A 415 -2.56 35.84 23.45
CA GLY A 415 -2.63 36.64 22.25
C GLY A 415 -4.01 37.28 22.01
N PRO A 416 -4.26 37.80 20.78
CA PRO A 416 -5.41 38.66 20.49
C PRO A 416 -6.77 37.95 20.51
N ALA A 417 -6.81 36.62 20.43
CA ALA A 417 -8.04 35.83 20.53
C ALA A 417 -8.55 35.70 21.99
N THR A 418 -7.77 36.14 22.97
CA THR A 418 -8.16 36.07 24.39
C THR A 418 -9.34 37.00 24.66
N PRO A 419 -10.41 36.53 25.33
CA PRO A 419 -11.50 37.38 25.78
C PRO A 419 -11.02 38.56 26.63
N ASP A 420 -11.70 39.70 26.57
CA ASP A 420 -11.40 40.86 27.44
C ASP A 420 -11.85 40.61 28.89
N THR A 421 -12.92 39.83 29.06
CA THR A 421 -13.54 39.53 30.35
C THR A 421 -13.94 38.07 30.48
N TYR A 422 -14.16 37.64 31.72
CA TYR A 422 -14.76 36.37 32.10
C TYR A 422 -15.72 36.60 33.27
N VAL A 423 -16.59 35.64 33.56
CA VAL A 423 -17.53 35.70 34.69
C VAL A 423 -17.09 34.70 35.75
N GLU A 424 -16.74 35.18 36.94
CA GLU A 424 -16.36 34.37 38.09
C GLU A 424 -17.59 34.03 38.93
N HIS A 425 -17.73 32.77 39.32
CA HIS A 425 -18.83 32.26 40.14
C HIS A 425 -18.24 31.73 41.44
N SER A 426 -18.93 31.93 42.56
CA SER A 426 -18.57 31.22 43.79
C SER A 426 -18.84 29.72 43.70
N GLU A 427 -19.88 29.34 42.95
CA GLU A 427 -20.28 27.98 42.64
C GLU A 427 -20.96 27.99 41.26
N LEU A 428 -20.26 27.52 40.23
CA LEU A 428 -20.78 27.54 38.86
C LEU A 428 -21.69 26.32 38.64
N ARG A 429 -22.97 26.56 38.35
CA ARG A 429 -23.94 25.51 38.03
C ARG A 429 -24.41 25.59 36.58
N ALA A 430 -24.22 24.52 35.83
CA ALA A 430 -24.73 24.36 34.47
C ALA A 430 -25.17 22.92 34.20
N GLY A 431 -26.25 22.73 33.45
CA GLY A 431 -26.76 21.37 33.14
C GLY A 431 -27.15 20.55 34.38
N GLY A 432 -27.47 21.21 35.50
CA GLY A 432 -27.85 20.54 36.75
C GLY A 432 -26.68 20.04 37.61
N VAL A 433 -25.43 20.26 37.20
CA VAL A 433 -24.22 19.91 37.97
C VAL A 433 -23.35 21.14 38.25
N GLU A 434 -22.40 20.98 39.16
CA GLU A 434 -21.33 21.96 39.40
C GLU A 434 -20.18 21.72 38.41
N LEU A 435 -19.68 22.80 37.81
CA LEU A 435 -18.55 22.76 36.87
C LEU A 435 -17.45 23.72 37.32
N ASP A 436 -16.20 23.40 36.99
CA ASP A 436 -15.08 24.33 37.23
C ASP A 436 -15.11 25.51 36.26
N TRP A 437 -15.55 25.27 35.02
CA TRP A 437 -15.68 26.28 33.97
C TRP A 437 -16.69 25.88 32.90
N ARG A 438 -17.16 26.86 32.13
CA ARG A 438 -18.11 26.72 31.02
C ARG A 438 -17.90 27.85 30.02
N ARG A 439 -17.82 27.53 28.72
CA ARG A 439 -17.82 28.54 27.65
C ARG A 439 -19.14 28.50 26.87
N THR A 440 -20.06 29.39 27.21
CA THR A 440 -21.40 29.42 26.60
C THR A 440 -21.34 29.76 25.09
N PRO A 441 -22.39 29.43 24.30
CA PRO A 441 -22.39 29.63 22.85
C PRO A 441 -22.19 31.08 22.37
N ASP A 442 -22.51 32.06 23.21
CA ASP A 442 -22.23 33.49 23.00
C ASP A 442 -20.75 33.87 23.24
N GLY A 443 -19.91 32.90 23.61
CA GLY A 443 -18.47 33.02 23.75
C GLY A 443 -17.98 33.44 25.13
N VAL A 444 -18.89 33.64 26.09
CA VAL A 444 -18.56 34.06 27.46
C VAL A 444 -17.94 32.88 28.23
N VAL A 445 -16.83 33.14 28.91
CA VAL A 445 -16.19 32.18 29.82
C VAL A 445 -16.73 32.40 31.23
N HIS A 446 -17.35 31.36 31.78
CA HIS A 446 -17.76 31.27 33.18
C HIS A 446 -16.81 30.33 33.91
N ALA A 447 -16.41 30.64 35.13
CA ALA A 447 -15.54 29.77 35.93
C ALA A 447 -15.78 29.92 37.43
N ALA A 448 -15.53 28.86 38.20
CA ALA A 448 -15.63 28.86 39.66
C ALA A 448 -14.30 28.61 40.39
N THR A 449 -13.26 28.24 39.65
CA THR A 449 -11.92 27.96 40.18
C THR A 449 -10.86 28.69 39.37
N LEU A 450 -9.68 28.90 39.95
CA LEU A 450 -8.55 29.50 39.26
C LEU A 450 -8.13 28.65 38.05
N GLU A 451 -8.10 27.33 38.23
CA GLU A 451 -7.86 26.35 37.19
C GLU A 451 -8.93 26.39 36.10
N GLY A 452 -10.20 26.60 36.49
CA GLY A 452 -11.32 26.80 35.58
C GLY A 452 -11.19 28.06 34.73
N VAL A 453 -10.83 29.20 35.33
CA VAL A 453 -10.53 30.44 34.60
C VAL A 453 -9.41 30.18 33.60
N ALA A 454 -8.35 29.50 34.04
CA ALA A 454 -7.21 29.19 33.19
C ALA A 454 -7.58 28.30 32.00
N ALA A 455 -8.33 27.23 32.24
CA ALA A 455 -8.83 26.32 31.22
C ALA A 455 -9.76 27.03 30.23
N GLY A 456 -10.70 27.83 30.73
CA GLY A 456 -11.66 28.55 29.90
C GLY A 456 -11.02 29.60 29.00
N LEU A 457 -10.07 30.38 29.52
CA LEU A 457 -9.32 31.36 28.72
C LEU A 457 -8.42 30.70 27.69
N ALA A 458 -7.69 29.64 28.07
CA ALA A 458 -6.84 28.89 27.15
C ALA A 458 -7.66 28.24 26.03
N TRP A 459 -8.83 27.67 26.35
CA TRP A 459 -9.76 27.11 25.38
C TRP A 459 -10.33 28.17 24.45
N ALA A 460 -10.82 29.29 24.99
CA ALA A 460 -11.36 30.39 24.20
C ALA A 460 -10.33 31.01 23.23
N ALA A 461 -9.05 31.00 23.58
CA ALA A 461 -7.96 31.47 22.74
C ALA A 461 -7.41 30.41 21.76
N GLY A 462 -7.91 29.17 21.77
CA GLY A 462 -7.41 28.08 20.93
C GLY A 462 -6.01 27.58 21.35
N GLN A 463 -5.63 27.76 22.61
CA GLN A 463 -4.30 27.50 23.17
C GLN A 463 -4.38 26.52 24.35
N TRP A 464 -5.17 25.45 24.21
CA TRP A 464 -5.44 24.46 25.27
C TRP A 464 -4.19 23.94 26.02
N PRO A 465 -3.02 23.69 25.38
CA PRO A 465 -1.81 23.27 26.09
C PRO A 465 -1.33 24.28 27.15
N ARG A 466 -1.63 25.58 26.98
CA ARG A 466 -1.13 26.67 27.84
C ARG A 466 -1.93 26.88 29.12
N ARG A 467 -2.99 26.11 29.37
CA ARG A 467 -3.84 26.28 30.57
C ARG A 467 -3.06 26.27 31.90
N PHE A 468 -1.95 25.53 31.98
CA PHE A 468 -1.12 25.50 33.19
C PHE A 468 -0.24 26.76 33.34
N GLU A 469 0.29 27.32 32.24
CA GLU A 469 0.97 28.62 32.26
C GLU A 469 0.00 29.74 32.64
N VAL A 470 -1.22 29.69 32.12
CA VAL A 470 -2.28 30.64 32.47
C VAL A 470 -2.60 30.55 33.97
N ALA A 471 -2.76 29.35 34.52
CA ALA A 471 -2.98 29.15 35.96
C ALA A 471 -1.84 29.76 36.79
N ALA A 472 -0.58 29.51 36.41
CA ALA A 472 0.58 30.09 37.07
C ALA A 472 0.60 31.64 37.04
N LEU A 473 0.17 32.25 35.93
CA LEU A 473 0.07 33.71 35.81
C LEU A 473 -1.12 34.31 36.56
N LEU A 474 -2.22 33.57 36.69
CA LEU A 474 -3.37 33.97 37.52
C LEU A 474 -3.00 33.92 39.01
N GLU A 475 -2.20 32.93 39.42
CA GLU A 475 -1.69 32.81 40.80
C GLU A 475 -0.61 33.86 41.12
N ASP A 476 0.37 34.04 40.22
CA ASP A 476 1.44 35.03 40.37
C ASP A 476 1.77 35.74 39.03
N PRO A 477 1.22 36.94 38.80
CA PRO A 477 1.49 37.73 37.59
C PRO A 477 2.97 38.09 37.38
N SER A 478 3.81 38.03 38.42
CA SER A 478 5.22 38.39 38.32
C SER A 478 6.09 37.34 37.60
N ARG A 479 5.57 36.12 37.41
CA ARG A 479 6.25 35.01 36.71
C ARG A 479 6.34 35.18 35.19
N THR A 480 5.87 36.31 34.65
CA THR A 480 5.86 36.62 33.22
C THR A 480 7.24 36.45 32.56
N GLU A 481 8.31 36.97 33.17
CA GLU A 481 9.67 36.89 32.60
C GLU A 481 10.28 35.49 32.67
N GLU A 482 9.94 34.71 33.71
CA GLU A 482 10.35 33.33 33.89
C GLU A 482 9.74 32.46 32.80
N LEU A 483 8.40 32.46 32.69
CA LEU A 483 7.68 31.68 31.68
C LEU A 483 8.08 32.08 30.25
N ALA A 484 8.32 33.36 30.00
CA ALA A 484 8.81 33.82 28.70
C ALA A 484 10.20 33.30 28.32
N ARG A 485 11.06 33.05 29.31
CA ARG A 485 12.39 32.48 29.11
C ARG A 485 12.32 30.98 28.89
N ASP A 486 11.48 30.28 29.65
CA ASP A 486 11.33 28.82 29.54
C ASP A 486 10.80 28.42 28.16
N ARG A 487 9.94 29.24 27.55
CA ARG A 487 9.47 29.09 26.15
C ARG A 487 10.57 29.14 25.08
N TRP A 488 11.84 29.40 25.42
CA TRP A 488 12.93 29.27 24.44
C TRP A 488 13.25 27.82 24.06
N PHE A 489 12.68 26.86 24.80
CA PHE A 489 12.94 25.43 24.63
C PHE A 489 11.71 24.60 24.22
N ASP A 490 10.54 25.24 24.09
CA ASP A 490 9.34 24.69 23.42
C ASP A 490 9.48 24.83 21.91
#